data_AF-A0A0S8GTC7-F1
#
_entry.id   AF-A0A0S8GTC7-F1
#
_cell.length_a   1.000
_cell.length_b   1.000
_cell.length_c   1.000
_cell.angle_alpha   90.00
_cell.angle_beta   90.00
_cell.angle_gamma   90.00
#
_symmetry.space_group_name_H-M   'P 1'
#
loop_
_entity.id
_entity.type
_entity.pdbx_description
1 polymer ?
#
loop_
_entity_poly.entity_id
_entity_poly.type
_entity_poly.pdbx_seq_one_letter_code
_entity_poly.pdbx_strand_id
1 'polypeptide(L)'
;MLCRFYQWKISRLADDNITILPGGLRRHLNHCPDCRIFYQTSMDLTVRLQSEAVFQRKEISKLLLDQILNSVNQAESENKPVAARSSRAVWISAAAAMVLIIFALIVTMKQPATTPETIPERSEQYLAINNLEHFIPSNEFIAQEISPQNLPEIWSQFMEEPLRKEVDGILRETTAAFNFVRNVSSLSIPDKKAEPIEDK
;
A
#
# COMPACT_ATOMS: atom_id res chain seq x y z
N MET A 1 18.89 6.39 13.28
CA MET A 1 17.41 6.32 13.14
C MET A 1 16.74 7.70 13.07
N LEU A 2 17.19 8.70 13.84
CA LEU A 2 16.62 10.06 13.80
C LEU A 2 16.68 10.71 12.42
N CYS A 3 17.71 10.47 11.60
CA CYS A 3 17.81 11.01 10.25
C CYS A 3 16.63 10.61 9.36
N ARG A 4 16.15 9.36 9.44
CA ARG A 4 14.98 8.91 8.67
C ARG A 4 13.71 9.66 9.05
N PHE A 5 13.53 9.95 10.33
CA PHE A 5 12.41 10.77 10.79
C PHE A 5 12.48 12.21 10.24
N TYR A 6 13.67 12.81 10.21
CA TYR A 6 13.85 14.14 9.63
C TYR A 6 13.71 14.15 8.11
N GLN A 7 14.19 13.12 7.40
CA GLN A 7 13.97 12.95 5.96
C GLN A 7 12.47 12.86 5.65
N TRP A 8 11.72 12.04 6.41
CA TRP A 8 10.26 11.98 6.26
C TRP A 8 9.59 13.35 6.49
N LYS A 9 10.03 14.11 7.50
CA LYS A 9 9.53 15.49 7.71
C LYS A 9 9.87 16.43 6.55
N ILE A 10 11.07 16.31 5.98
CA ILE A 10 11.50 17.12 4.83
C ILE A 10 10.61 16.83 3.62
N SER A 11 10.33 15.55 3.32
CA SER A 11 9.42 15.17 2.23
C SER A 11 8.02 15.78 2.43
N ARG A 12 7.47 15.66 3.65
CA ARG A 12 6.16 16.25 3.95
C ARG A 12 6.12 17.77 3.80
N LEU A 13 7.19 18.48 4.19
CA LEU A 13 7.30 19.93 3.98
C LEU A 13 7.35 20.31 2.49
N ALA A 14 7.97 19.48 1.66
CA ALA A 14 8.02 19.68 0.21
C ALA A 14 6.63 19.53 -0.42
N ASP A 15 5.84 18.56 0.04
CA ASP A 15 4.47 18.32 -0.44
C ASP A 15 3.50 19.43 0.00
N ASP A 16 3.59 19.88 1.26
CA ASP A 16 2.72 20.92 1.83
C ASP A 16 3.09 22.35 1.34
N ASN A 17 4.15 22.48 0.53
CA ASN A 17 4.71 23.75 0.03
C ASN A 17 5.04 24.74 1.18
N ILE A 18 5.44 24.21 2.34
CA ILE A 18 5.74 24.98 3.54
C ILE A 18 7.20 25.45 3.48
N THR A 19 7.40 26.76 3.41
CA THR A 19 8.74 27.38 3.37
C THR A 19 9.37 27.60 4.74
N ILE A 20 8.59 27.52 5.83
CA ILE A 20 9.08 27.79 7.19
C ILE A 20 9.55 26.50 7.84
N LEU A 21 10.85 26.40 8.13
CA LEU A 21 11.41 25.22 8.77
C LEU A 21 11.15 25.24 10.29
N PRO A 22 10.61 24.14 10.85
CA PRO A 22 10.53 23.97 12.30
C PRO A 22 11.93 24.05 12.95
N GLY A 23 12.03 24.70 14.11
CA GLY A 23 13.32 24.96 14.77
C GLY A 23 14.17 23.70 15.01
N GLY A 24 13.53 22.58 15.36
CA GLY A 24 14.22 21.29 15.54
C GLY A 24 14.81 20.74 14.24
N LEU A 25 14.11 20.89 13.11
CA LEU A 25 14.60 20.48 11.80
C LEU A 25 15.79 21.35 11.38
N ARG A 26 15.68 22.68 11.54
CA ARG A 26 16.78 23.61 11.24
C ARG A 26 18.05 23.25 12.03
N ARG A 27 17.90 22.95 13.33
CA ARG A 27 19.02 22.51 14.17
C ARG A 27 19.64 21.22 13.63
N HIS A 28 18.83 20.25 13.23
CA HIS A 28 19.33 18.99 12.68
C HIS A 28 20.10 19.19 11.36
N LEU A 29 19.58 19.99 10.43
CA LEU A 29 20.23 20.30 9.15
C LEU A 29 21.59 21.00 9.32
N ASN A 30 21.78 21.76 10.41
CA ASN A 30 23.07 22.36 10.73
C ASN A 30 24.13 21.33 11.14
N HIS A 31 23.73 20.18 11.70
CA HIS A 31 24.65 19.17 12.24
C HIS A 31 24.77 17.91 11.36
N CYS A 32 23.78 17.62 10.51
CA CYS A 32 23.77 16.43 9.66
C CYS A 32 23.90 16.82 8.17
N PRO A 33 25.04 16.54 7.51
CA PRO A 33 25.25 16.87 6.10
C PRO A 33 24.32 16.07 5.18
N ASP A 34 24.08 14.79 5.46
CA ASP A 34 23.22 13.94 4.62
C ASP A 34 21.78 14.47 4.54
N CYS A 35 21.21 14.87 5.69
CA CYS A 35 19.87 15.47 5.70
C CYS A 35 19.84 16.86 5.05
N ARG A 36 20.96 17.59 5.06
CA ARG A 36 21.10 18.86 4.35
C ARG A 36 21.10 18.67 2.84
N ILE A 37 21.87 17.70 2.34
CA ILE A 37 21.89 17.34 0.92
C ILE A 37 20.49 16.89 0.51
N PHE A 38 19.87 16.00 1.28
CA PHE A 38 18.50 15.54 1.01
C PHE A 38 17.51 16.71 0.93
N TYR A 39 17.55 17.65 1.89
CA TYR A 39 16.72 18.85 1.86
C TYR A 39 16.93 19.69 0.60
N GLN A 40 18.19 19.96 0.23
CA GLN A 40 18.50 20.74 -0.98
C GLN A 40 18.00 20.06 -2.25
N THR A 41 18.26 18.76 -2.40
CA THR A 41 17.78 17.97 -3.54
C THR A 41 16.25 17.96 -3.61
N SER A 42 15.58 17.79 -2.48
CA SER A 42 14.11 17.79 -2.42
C SER A 42 13.55 19.13 -2.89
N MET A 43 14.10 20.24 -2.38
CA MET A 43 13.62 21.58 -2.74
C MET A 43 13.92 21.93 -4.20
N ASP A 44 15.10 21.59 -4.72
CA ASP A 44 15.42 21.80 -6.14
C ASP A 44 14.45 21.03 -7.04
N LEU A 45 14.16 19.77 -6.69
CA LEU A 45 13.19 18.95 -7.41
C LEU A 45 11.78 19.56 -7.36
N THR A 46 11.32 20.04 -6.19
CA THR A 46 10.03 20.74 -6.08
C THR A 46 9.99 21.98 -6.98
N VAL A 47 11.04 22.79 -7.00
CA VAL A 47 11.12 23.99 -7.87
C VAL A 47 11.06 23.60 -9.35
N ARG A 48 11.81 22.58 -9.76
CA ARG A 48 11.80 22.10 -11.16
C ARG A 48 10.42 21.60 -11.55
N LEU A 49 9.80 20.76 -10.72
CA LEU A 49 8.45 20.24 -10.97
C LEU A 49 7.41 21.36 -11.03
N GLN A 50 7.50 22.37 -10.15
CA GLN A 50 6.62 23.53 -10.20
C GLN A 50 6.82 24.33 -11.49
N SER A 51 8.07 24.54 -11.92
CA SER A 51 8.37 25.26 -13.16
C SER A 51 7.85 24.52 -14.39
N GLU A 52 8.06 23.20 -14.44
CA GLU A 52 7.59 22.35 -15.54
C GLU A 52 6.07 22.25 -15.57
N ALA A 53 5.44 22.15 -14.40
CA ALA A 53 3.99 22.16 -14.28
C ALA A 53 3.38 23.45 -14.85
N VAL A 54 4.04 24.60 -14.75
CA VAL A 54 3.56 25.86 -15.37
C VAL A 54 3.54 25.75 -16.90
N PHE A 55 4.57 25.16 -17.51
CA PHE A 55 4.63 24.98 -18.96
C PHE A 55 3.67 23.89 -19.48
N GLN A 56 3.48 22.84 -18.69
CA GLN A 56 2.58 21.72 -19.04
C GLN A 56 1.11 21.99 -18.69
N ARG A 57 0.80 23.06 -17.94
CA ARG A 57 -0.57 23.44 -17.59
C ARG A 57 -1.28 23.95 -18.85
N LYS A 58 -1.78 23.01 -19.65
CA LYS A 58 -2.73 23.27 -20.72
C LYS A 58 -3.90 24.04 -20.12
N GLU A 59 -4.33 25.13 -20.76
CA GLU A 59 -5.49 25.90 -20.29
C GLU A 59 -6.66 24.94 -20.11
N ILE A 60 -7.03 24.67 -18.85
CA ILE A 60 -8.18 23.85 -18.52
C ILE A 60 -9.39 24.63 -19.00
N SER A 61 -10.23 24.02 -19.83
CA SER A 61 -11.43 24.69 -20.29
C SER A 61 -12.29 25.05 -19.07
N LYS A 62 -12.77 26.29 -19.00
CA LYS A 62 -13.59 26.75 -17.87
C LYS A 62 -14.79 25.83 -17.62
N LEU A 63 -15.33 25.24 -18.69
CA LEU A 63 -16.44 24.29 -18.64
C LEU A 63 -16.06 22.99 -17.90
N LEU A 64 -14.87 22.43 -18.13
CA LEU A 64 -14.39 21.25 -17.40
C LEU A 64 -14.16 21.58 -15.92
N LEU A 65 -13.59 22.75 -15.63
CA LEU A 65 -13.39 23.19 -14.25
C LEU A 65 -14.73 23.31 -13.51
N ASP A 66 -15.73 23.94 -14.13
CA ASP A 66 -17.07 24.08 -13.55
C ASP A 66 -17.76 22.72 -13.36
N GLN A 67 -17.60 21.77 -14.29
CA GLN A 67 -18.12 20.41 -14.13
C GLN A 67 -17.48 19.67 -12.95
N ILE A 68 -16.16 19.80 -12.77
CA ILE A 68 -15.44 19.19 -11.65
C ILE A 68 -15.87 19.83 -10.33
N LEU A 69 -15.95 21.16 -10.27
CA LEU A 69 -16.39 21.85 -9.05
C LEU A 69 -17.84 21.48 -8.69
N ASN A 70 -18.72 21.37 -9.68
CA ASN A 70 -20.10 20.94 -9.45
C ASN A 70 -20.18 19.49 -8.98
N SER A 71 -19.39 18.57 -9.52
CA SER A 71 -19.40 17.17 -9.07
C SER A 71 -18.82 17.01 -7.65
N VAL A 72 -17.78 17.77 -7.30
CA VAL A 72 -17.23 17.81 -5.92
C VAL A 72 -18.27 18.36 -4.94
N ASN A 73 -18.90 19.50 -5.25
CA ASN A 73 -19.93 20.09 -4.40
C ASN A 73 -21.14 19.16 -4.25
N GLN A 74 -21.51 18.44 -5.31
CA GLN A 74 -22.61 17.47 -5.25
C GLN A 74 -22.26 16.27 -4.36
N ALA A 75 -21.05 15.73 -4.47
CA ALA A 75 -20.56 14.66 -3.60
C ALA A 75 -20.45 15.10 -2.12
N GLU A 76 -20.07 16.35 -1.86
CA GLU A 76 -20.03 16.90 -0.50
C GLU A 76 -21.45 17.11 0.06
N SER A 77 -22.42 17.47 -0.79
CA SER A 77 -23.83 17.61 -0.40
C SER A 77 -24.53 16.27 -0.11
N GLU A 78 -24.10 15.17 -0.75
CA GLU A 78 -24.61 13.82 -0.49
C GLU A 78 -24.03 13.19 0.78
N ASN A 79 -22.88 13.68 1.25
CA ASN A 79 -22.36 13.39 2.58
C ASN A 79 -23.15 14.15 3.66
N LYS A 80 -24.45 13.86 3.77
CA LYS A 80 -25.18 14.12 5.02
C LYS A 80 -24.35 13.51 6.14
N PRO A 81 -24.13 14.23 7.25
CA PRO A 81 -23.38 13.67 8.37
C PRO A 81 -24.11 12.39 8.80
N VAL A 82 -23.49 11.24 8.52
CA VAL A 82 -23.93 9.96 9.08
C VAL A 82 -23.91 10.21 10.57
N ALA A 83 -25.12 10.29 11.16
CA ALA A 83 -25.31 10.65 12.55
C ALA A 83 -24.26 9.93 13.37
N ALA A 84 -23.36 10.70 13.99
CA ALA A 84 -22.18 10.19 14.65
C ALA A 84 -22.60 9.08 15.61
N ARG A 85 -22.44 7.82 15.17
CA ARG A 85 -22.68 6.67 16.04
C ARG A 85 -21.75 6.86 17.22
N SER A 86 -22.34 6.98 18.40
CA SER A 86 -21.72 7.48 19.62
C SER A 86 -20.27 7.01 19.73
N SER A 87 -19.32 7.94 19.70
CA SER A 87 -17.88 7.68 19.77
C SER A 87 -17.49 6.79 20.95
N ARG A 88 -18.29 6.76 22.02
CA ARG A 88 -18.10 5.86 23.18
C ARG A 88 -17.95 4.39 22.80
N ALA A 89 -18.68 3.87 21.81
CA ALA A 89 -18.57 2.47 21.42
C ALA A 89 -17.20 2.14 20.78
N VAL A 90 -16.65 3.06 19.99
CA VAL A 90 -15.34 2.90 19.33
C VAL A 90 -14.19 2.98 20.34
N TRP A 91 -14.32 3.85 21.35
CA TRP A 91 -13.32 3.96 22.41
C TRP A 91 -13.33 2.73 23.33
N ILE A 92 -14.49 2.12 23.58
CA ILE A 92 -14.60 0.87 24.37
C ILE A 92 -13.96 -0.30 23.61
N SER A 93 -14.18 -0.41 22.28
CA SER A 93 -13.54 -1.47 21.48
C SER A 93 -12.02 -1.31 21.41
N ALA A 94 -11.52 -0.07 21.29
CA ALA A 94 -10.09 0.19 21.27
C ALA A 94 -9.42 -0.13 22.62
N ALA A 95 -10.07 0.20 23.74
CA ALA A 95 -9.57 -0.12 25.07
C ALA A 95 -9.54 -1.65 25.32
N ALA A 96 -10.58 -2.38 24.91
CA ALA A 96 -10.64 -3.83 25.05
C ALA A 96 -9.53 -4.54 24.24
N ALA A 97 -9.28 -4.09 23.01
CA ALA A 97 -8.19 -4.62 22.19
C ALA A 97 -6.82 -4.37 22.84
N MET A 98 -6.61 -3.19 23.43
CA MET A 98 -5.34 -2.87 24.09
C MET A 98 -5.12 -3.75 25.34
N VAL A 99 -6.18 -4.01 26.13
CA VAL A 99 -6.11 -4.91 27.29
C VAL A 99 -5.80 -6.35 26.86
N LEU A 100 -6.39 -6.85 25.77
CA LEU A 100 -6.07 -8.18 25.23
C LEU A 100 -4.62 -8.29 24.76
N ILE A 101 -4.10 -7.25 24.10
CA ILE A 101 -2.68 -7.21 23.66
C ILE A 101 -1.75 -7.21 24.87
N ILE A 102 -2.02 -6.37 25.88
CA ILE A 102 -1.21 -6.32 27.11
C ILE A 102 -1.28 -7.65 27.85
N PHE A 103 -2.46 -8.25 27.95
CA PHE A 103 -2.65 -9.55 28.59
C PHE A 103 -1.90 -10.67 27.84
N ALA A 104 -2.00 -10.71 26.51
CA ALA A 104 -1.26 -11.65 25.68
C ALA A 104 0.26 -11.49 25.86
N LEU A 105 0.75 -10.25 25.95
CA LEU A 105 2.17 -9.94 26.18
C LEU A 105 2.65 -10.41 27.56
N ILE A 106 1.83 -10.23 28.61
CA ILE A 106 2.15 -10.71 29.96
C ILE A 106 2.17 -12.25 30.00
N VAL A 107 1.23 -12.91 29.30
CA VAL A 107 1.18 -14.38 29.23
C VAL A 107 2.38 -14.94 28.49
N THR A 108 2.79 -14.35 27.36
CA THR A 108 3.97 -14.81 26.61
C THR A 108 5.27 -14.56 27.36
N MET A 109 5.39 -13.49 28.14
CA MET A 109 6.58 -13.25 28.98
C MET A 109 6.71 -14.22 30.17
N LYS A 110 5.59 -14.85 30.61
CA LYS A 110 5.60 -15.82 31.72
C LYS A 110 5.75 -17.27 31.26
N GLN A 111 5.68 -17.55 29.97
CA GLN A 111 5.95 -18.90 29.48
C GLN A 111 7.48 -19.10 29.41
N PRO A 112 8.05 -20.04 30.19
CA PRO A 112 9.42 -20.47 29.95
C PRO A 112 9.49 -20.98 28.52
N ALA A 113 10.51 -20.56 27.77
CA ALA A 113 10.71 -20.93 26.38
C ALA A 113 10.81 -22.46 26.24
N THR A 114 9.68 -23.13 26.05
CA THR A 114 9.65 -24.47 25.46
C THR A 114 10.05 -24.28 24.01
N THR A 115 11.33 -24.45 23.74
CA THR A 115 11.89 -24.69 22.41
C THR A 115 11.10 -25.81 21.74
N PRO A 116 10.27 -25.53 20.73
CA PRO A 116 9.81 -26.57 19.85
C PRO A 116 10.96 -26.82 18.87
N GLU A 117 11.70 -27.89 19.11
CA GLU A 117 12.47 -28.55 18.07
C GLU A 117 11.49 -29.17 17.08
N THR A 118 10.99 -28.35 16.18
CA THR A 118 10.42 -28.78 14.90
C THR A 118 10.89 -27.73 13.92
N ILE A 119 11.77 -28.15 13.02
CA ILE A 119 12.19 -27.39 11.86
C ILE A 119 11.08 -27.60 10.82
N PRO A 120 10.12 -26.68 10.61
CA PRO A 120 9.37 -26.69 9.37
C PRO A 120 10.34 -26.23 8.29
N GLU A 121 10.69 -27.17 7.43
CA GLU A 121 11.00 -27.03 6.00
C GLU A 121 10.95 -25.57 5.48
N ARG A 122 11.99 -24.83 5.85
CA ARG A 122 12.20 -23.43 5.52
C ARG A 122 13.06 -23.36 4.24
N SER A 123 12.74 -24.18 3.25
CA SER A 123 13.51 -24.29 2.00
C SER A 123 12.83 -23.55 0.84
N GLU A 124 11.50 -23.46 0.82
CA GLU A 124 10.81 -22.83 -0.32
C GLU A 124 10.76 -21.29 -0.24
N GLN A 125 10.64 -20.70 0.96
CA GLN A 125 10.63 -19.24 1.10
C GLN A 125 12.00 -18.58 0.87
N TYR A 126 13.11 -19.28 1.09
CA TYR A 126 14.43 -18.74 0.75
C TYR A 126 14.75 -18.86 -0.74
N LEU A 127 14.16 -19.82 -1.47
CA LEU A 127 14.28 -19.86 -2.93
C LEU A 127 13.57 -18.68 -3.60
N ALA A 128 12.42 -18.23 -3.08
CA ALA A 128 11.76 -17.03 -3.61
C ALA A 128 12.57 -15.74 -3.38
N ILE A 129 13.26 -15.64 -2.24
CA ILE A 129 14.08 -14.46 -1.91
C ILE A 129 15.43 -14.49 -2.64
N ASN A 130 16.08 -15.66 -2.81
CA ASN A 130 17.29 -15.79 -3.62
C ASN A 130 17.03 -15.60 -5.12
N ASN A 131 15.83 -15.95 -5.61
CA ASN A 131 15.49 -15.71 -7.02
C ASN A 131 15.29 -14.21 -7.31
N LEU A 132 14.87 -13.40 -6.32
CA LEU A 132 14.80 -11.94 -6.49
C LEU A 132 16.18 -11.28 -6.60
N GLU A 133 17.22 -11.88 -6.03
CA GLU A 133 18.60 -11.39 -6.15
C GLU A 133 19.18 -11.66 -7.55
N HIS A 134 18.66 -12.65 -8.28
CA HIS A 134 18.97 -12.88 -9.70
C HIS A 134 18.21 -11.96 -10.68
N PHE A 135 17.17 -11.25 -10.23
CA PHE A 135 16.41 -10.30 -11.05
C PHE A 135 16.91 -8.85 -10.95
N ILE A 136 17.89 -8.58 -10.09
CA ILE A 136 18.64 -7.32 -10.13
C ILE A 136 19.80 -7.56 -11.08
N PRO A 137 19.79 -7.04 -12.32
CA PRO A 137 20.96 -7.17 -13.19
C PRO A 137 22.14 -6.57 -12.44
N SER A 138 23.15 -7.39 -12.17
CA SER A 138 24.42 -6.92 -11.64
C SER A 138 24.89 -5.78 -12.55
N ASN A 139 25.35 -4.69 -11.95
CA ASN A 139 25.81 -3.48 -12.65
C ASN A 139 26.88 -3.74 -13.74
N GLU A 140 27.41 -4.96 -13.84
CA GLU A 140 28.31 -5.39 -14.92
C GLU A 140 27.59 -5.66 -16.25
N PHE A 141 26.29 -6.03 -16.26
CA PHE A 141 25.55 -6.26 -17.52
C PHE A 141 25.13 -4.95 -18.21
N ILE A 142 25.07 -3.84 -17.47
CA ILE A 142 24.71 -2.51 -18.04
C ILE A 142 25.87 -1.94 -18.87
N ALA A 143 27.11 -2.40 -18.65
CA ALA A 143 28.29 -1.87 -19.34
C ALA A 143 28.53 -2.51 -20.73
N GLN A 144 27.90 -3.63 -21.05
CA GLN A 144 28.16 -4.37 -22.29
C GLN A 144 26.86 -4.57 -23.09
N GLU A 145 26.70 -3.75 -24.13
CA GLU A 145 25.73 -3.90 -25.25
C GLU A 145 24.25 -3.53 -25.04
N ILE A 146 23.93 -2.52 -24.20
CA ILE A 146 22.66 -1.80 -24.40
C ILE A 146 22.85 -0.81 -25.56
N SER A 147 22.70 -1.30 -26.79
CA SER A 147 22.59 -0.42 -27.97
C SER A 147 21.36 0.48 -27.80
N PRO A 148 21.48 1.82 -27.95
CA PRO A 148 20.39 2.77 -27.71
C PRO A 148 19.15 2.55 -28.60
N GLN A 149 19.27 1.71 -29.63
CA GLN A 149 18.19 1.38 -30.55
C GLN A 149 17.22 0.31 -30.00
N ASN A 150 17.66 -0.54 -29.06
CA ASN A 150 16.84 -1.65 -28.53
C ASN A 150 16.22 -1.33 -27.15
N LEU A 151 16.53 -0.17 -26.58
CA LEU A 151 16.02 0.29 -25.28
C LEU A 151 14.48 0.29 -25.20
N PRO A 152 13.73 0.81 -26.18
CA PRO A 152 12.27 0.86 -26.09
C PRO A 152 11.60 -0.51 -25.96
N GLU A 153 12.14 -1.53 -26.63
CA GLU A 153 11.58 -2.88 -26.66
C GLU A 153 11.89 -3.67 -25.38
N ILE A 154 13.07 -3.43 -24.79
CA ILE A 154 13.44 -3.98 -23.48
C ILE A 154 12.56 -3.36 -22.38
N TRP A 155 12.32 -2.04 -22.43
CA TRP A 155 11.44 -1.37 -21.47
C TRP A 155 9.98 -1.81 -21.59
N SER A 156 9.46 -2.02 -22.82
CA SER A 156 8.10 -2.52 -23.00
C SER A 156 7.96 -3.94 -22.45
N GLN A 157 8.91 -4.84 -22.72
CA GLN A 157 8.87 -6.19 -22.15
C GLN A 157 8.94 -6.18 -20.62
N PHE A 158 9.84 -5.36 -20.05
CA PHE A 158 10.02 -5.28 -18.60
C PHE A 158 8.78 -4.74 -17.88
N MET A 159 8.07 -3.77 -18.48
CA MET A 159 6.86 -3.19 -17.89
C MET A 159 5.62 -4.07 -18.11
N GLU A 160 5.55 -4.78 -19.24
CA GLU A 160 4.41 -5.62 -19.57
C GLU A 160 4.38 -6.94 -18.78
N GLU A 161 5.53 -7.53 -18.47
CA GLU A 161 5.59 -8.82 -17.77
C GLU A 161 4.94 -8.82 -16.37
N PRO A 162 5.21 -7.85 -15.46
CA PRO A 162 4.54 -7.82 -14.17
C PRO A 162 3.04 -7.55 -14.32
N LEU A 163 2.64 -6.68 -15.24
CA LEU A 163 1.24 -6.38 -15.48
C LEU A 163 0.47 -7.61 -16.00
N ARG A 164 1.06 -8.38 -16.92
CA ARG A 164 0.47 -9.63 -17.43
C ARG A 164 0.31 -10.66 -16.31
N LYS A 165 1.31 -10.82 -15.44
CA LYS A 165 1.22 -11.74 -14.29
C LYS A 165 0.08 -11.38 -13.34
N GLU A 166 -0.11 -10.09 -13.06
CA GLU A 166 -1.23 -9.61 -12.24
C GLU A 166 -2.58 -9.87 -12.90
N VAL A 167 -2.72 -9.56 -14.20
CA VAL A 167 -3.95 -9.80 -14.96
C VAL A 167 -4.30 -11.30 -15.00
N ASP A 168 -3.30 -12.15 -15.25
CA ASP A 168 -3.47 -13.61 -15.26
C ASP A 168 -3.83 -14.15 -13.86
N GLY A 169 -3.29 -13.54 -12.80
CA GLY A 169 -3.65 -13.83 -11.41
C GLY A 169 -5.13 -13.55 -11.14
N ILE A 170 -5.59 -12.35 -11.49
CA ILE A 170 -6.99 -11.93 -11.32
C ILE A 170 -7.93 -12.83 -12.13
N LEU A 171 -7.57 -13.18 -13.37
CA LEU A 171 -8.37 -14.08 -14.20
C LEU A 171 -8.47 -15.48 -13.59
N ARG A 172 -7.41 -15.96 -12.97
CA ARG A 172 -7.40 -17.28 -12.30
C ARG A 172 -8.27 -17.28 -11.06
N GLU A 173 -8.17 -16.23 -10.23
CA GLU A 173 -8.98 -16.08 -9.00
C GLU A 173 -10.47 -15.93 -9.31
N THR A 174 -10.82 -15.11 -10.31
CA THR A 174 -12.20 -14.94 -10.75
C THR A 174 -12.79 -16.24 -11.29
N THR A 175 -12.01 -17.01 -12.06
CA THR A 175 -12.42 -18.34 -12.55
C THR A 175 -12.62 -19.32 -11.38
N ALA A 176 -11.72 -19.32 -10.39
CA ALA A 176 -11.85 -20.17 -9.20
C ALA A 176 -13.10 -19.83 -8.38
N ALA A 177 -13.37 -18.54 -8.17
CA ALA A 177 -14.56 -18.06 -7.47
C ALA A 177 -15.85 -18.47 -8.21
N PHE A 178 -15.87 -18.34 -9.54
CA PHE A 178 -17.02 -18.75 -10.34
C PHE A 178 -17.29 -20.25 -10.24
N ASN A 179 -16.24 -21.07 -10.33
CA ASN A 179 -16.35 -22.52 -10.17
C ASN A 179 -16.81 -22.92 -8.77
N PHE A 180 -16.36 -22.21 -7.73
CA PHE A 180 -16.83 -22.42 -6.36
C PHE A 180 -18.33 -22.15 -6.24
N VAL A 181 -18.82 -21.00 -6.71
CA VAL A 181 -20.25 -20.66 -6.67
C VAL A 181 -21.08 -21.70 -7.43
N ARG A 182 -20.61 -22.12 -8.62
CA ARG A 182 -21.26 -23.16 -9.41
C ARG A 182 -21.36 -24.49 -8.65
N ASN A 183 -20.27 -24.94 -8.04
CA ASN A 183 -20.24 -26.19 -7.29
C ASN A 183 -21.12 -26.13 -6.02
N VAL A 184 -21.13 -25.00 -5.32
CA VAL A 184 -22.01 -24.79 -4.16
C VAL A 184 -23.48 -24.77 -4.56
N SER A 185 -23.83 -24.17 -5.70
CA SER A 185 -25.21 -24.16 -6.20
C SER A 185 -25.74 -25.55 -6.60
N SER A 186 -24.83 -26.50 -6.87
CA SER A 186 -25.17 -27.89 -7.19
C SER A 186 -25.40 -28.78 -5.96
N LEU A 187 -25.06 -28.31 -4.76
CA LEU A 187 -25.46 -28.95 -3.51
C LEU A 187 -26.94 -28.63 -3.25
N SER A 188 -27.81 -29.42 -3.87
CA SER A 188 -29.24 -29.41 -3.56
C SER A 188 -29.42 -29.66 -2.06
N ILE A 189 -30.18 -28.78 -1.41
CA ILE A 189 -30.62 -28.97 -0.03
C ILE A 189 -31.42 -30.27 -0.02
N PRO A 190 -31.04 -31.29 0.78
CA PRO A 190 -31.82 -32.52 0.85
C PRO A 190 -33.23 -32.15 1.29
N ASP A 191 -34.20 -32.48 0.43
CA ASP A 191 -35.62 -32.29 0.69
C ASP A 191 -35.94 -32.98 2.01
N LYS A 192 -36.20 -32.18 3.04
CA LYS A 192 -36.49 -32.65 4.38
C LYS A 192 -37.86 -33.30 4.31
N LYS A 193 -37.90 -34.60 3.99
CA LYS A 193 -39.12 -35.42 4.02
C LYS A 193 -39.77 -35.18 5.38
N ALA A 194 -40.96 -34.56 5.35
CA ALA A 194 -41.76 -34.37 6.53
C ALA A 194 -42.06 -35.76 7.13
N GLU A 195 -41.55 -36.03 8.32
CA GLU A 195 -41.98 -37.18 9.10
C GLU A 195 -43.47 -36.97 9.43
N PRO A 196 -44.34 -37.94 9.13
CA PRO A 196 -45.74 -37.85 9.52
C PRO A 196 -45.82 -37.91 11.05
N ILE A 197 -46.49 -36.92 11.62
CA ILE A 197 -46.82 -36.85 13.03
C ILE A 197 -47.81 -37.99 13.30
N GLU A 198 -47.38 -39.05 13.99
CA GLU A 198 -48.29 -40.05 14.55
C GLU A 198 -49.04 -39.43 15.73
N ASP A 199 -50.34 -39.19 15.55
CA ASP A 199 -51.26 -38.85 16.63
C ASP A 199 -51.43 -40.08 17.56
N LYS A 200 -51.19 -39.85 18.85
CA LYS A 200 -51.53 -40.75 19.96
C LYS A 200 -52.44 -40.03 20.95
#